data_AF-A0A929Y494-F1
#
_entry.id   AF-A0A929Y494-F1
#
_cell.length_a   1.000
_cell.length_b   1.000
_cell.length_c   1.000
_cell.angle_alpha   90.00
_cell.angle_beta   90.00
_cell.angle_gamma   90.00
#
_symmetry.space_group_name_H-M   'P 1'
#
loop_
_entity.id
_entity.type
_entity.pdbx_description
1 polymer ?
#
loop_
_entity_poly.entity_id
_entity_poly.type
_entity_poly.pdbx_seq_one_letter_code
_entity_poly.pdbx_strand_id
1 'polypeptide(L)'
;MKEKNLRQRLTTTLFLSMIYLFGKSLILPWVARPKTPEAISGLREFIASTMGDEAQTVNLFSLGIMPYMTASILFMLFRSIFRQNARVISQTKVDKSMAMAALVIAVIQAVIRVMDLKLNVPKAYYLQMQILTGVVFVIGAAIVIMISEINKKNGVGYFSVFILINILSAMVINVLYSEKSIDAIVKLGIPRTAFLGALLGFYFIVIVVTIIFESSEVRIPIQHVMLNNTFSDEEYLAIKLN
;
A
#
# COMPACT_ATOMS: atom_id res chain seq x y z
N MET A 1 -22.93 3.75 -21.66
CA MET A 1 -21.51 4.12 -21.88
C MET A 1 -20.66 4.18 -20.60
N LYS A 2 -21.18 4.61 -19.43
CA LYS A 2 -20.42 4.65 -18.16
C LYS A 2 -19.93 3.27 -17.67
N GLU A 3 -20.74 2.20 -17.79
CA GLU A 3 -20.34 0.86 -17.32
C GLU A 3 -19.16 0.25 -18.09
N LYS A 4 -19.11 0.45 -19.42
CA LYS A 4 -18.04 -0.11 -20.26
C LYS A 4 -16.67 0.48 -19.90
N ASN A 5 -16.65 1.77 -19.55
CA ASN A 5 -15.44 2.45 -19.10
C ASN A 5 -14.99 1.93 -17.72
N LEU A 6 -15.93 1.77 -16.77
CA LEU A 6 -15.60 1.27 -15.43
C LEU A 6 -15.05 -0.17 -15.46
N ARG A 7 -15.70 -1.08 -16.20
CA ARG A 7 -15.23 -2.47 -16.34
C ARG A 7 -13.81 -2.51 -16.91
N GLN A 8 -13.52 -1.72 -17.95
CA GLN A 8 -12.19 -1.64 -18.55
C GLN A 8 -11.12 -1.13 -17.57
N ARG A 9 -11.46 -0.13 -16.74
CA ARG A 9 -10.55 0.38 -15.70
C ARG A 9 -10.29 -0.67 -14.61
N LEU A 10 -11.31 -1.40 -14.17
CA LEU A 10 -11.17 -2.49 -13.20
C LEU A 10 -10.32 -3.64 -13.76
N THR A 11 -10.55 -4.07 -15.01
CA THR A 11 -9.74 -5.09 -15.66
C THR A 11 -8.28 -4.66 -15.80
N THR A 12 -8.04 -3.37 -16.10
CA THR A 12 -6.69 -2.81 -16.17
C THR A 12 -5.99 -2.90 -14.81
N THR A 13 -6.68 -2.48 -13.73
CA THR A 13 -6.14 -2.58 -12.38
C THR A 13 -5.84 -4.03 -12.00
N LEU A 14 -6.76 -4.96 -12.26
CA LEU A 14 -6.55 -6.38 -11.98
C LEU A 14 -5.34 -6.96 -12.72
N PHE A 15 -5.18 -6.61 -14.00
CA PHE A 15 -4.05 -7.03 -14.81
C PHE A 15 -2.71 -6.49 -14.26
N LEU A 16 -2.67 -5.21 -13.89
CA LEU A 16 -1.49 -4.59 -13.28
C LEU A 16 -1.16 -5.22 -11.92
N SER A 17 -2.17 -5.53 -11.11
CA SER A 17 -2.02 -6.26 -9.84
C SER A 17 -1.43 -7.65 -10.04
N MET A 18 -1.80 -8.35 -11.12
CA MET A 18 -1.24 -9.66 -11.44
C MET A 18 0.26 -9.58 -11.81
N ILE A 19 0.65 -8.56 -12.59
CA ILE A 19 2.06 -8.28 -12.89
C ILE A 19 2.84 -7.97 -11.62
N TYR A 20 2.24 -7.17 -10.72
CA TYR A 20 2.84 -6.84 -9.42
C TYR A 20 3.09 -8.11 -8.57
N LEU A 21 2.11 -9.00 -8.47
CA LEU A 21 2.24 -10.27 -7.74
C LEU A 21 3.26 -11.21 -8.37
N PHE A 22 3.32 -11.26 -9.70
CA PHE A 22 4.32 -12.06 -10.41
C PHE A 22 5.75 -11.59 -10.09
N GLY A 23 6.01 -10.28 -10.10
CA GLY A 23 7.33 -9.78 -9.75
C GLY A 23 7.69 -9.97 -8.26
N LYS A 24 6.70 -9.94 -7.35
CA LYS A 24 6.93 -10.35 -5.94
C LYS A 24 7.35 -11.81 -5.79
N SER A 25 6.91 -12.67 -6.70
CA SER A 25 7.24 -14.11 -6.70
C SER A 25 8.68 -14.39 -7.17
N LEU A 26 9.36 -13.42 -7.79
CA LEU A 26 10.74 -13.52 -8.25
C LEU A 26 11.72 -13.24 -7.10
N ILE A 27 12.17 -14.31 -6.44
CA ILE A 27 13.11 -14.24 -5.31
C ILE A 27 14.56 -14.17 -5.83
N LEU A 28 15.39 -13.33 -5.21
CA LEU A 28 16.80 -13.23 -5.56
C LEU A 28 17.60 -14.42 -4.98
N PRO A 29 18.21 -15.29 -5.82
CA PRO A 29 18.79 -16.56 -5.36
C PRO A 29 20.09 -16.41 -4.56
N TRP A 30 20.82 -15.29 -4.71
CA TRP A 30 22.11 -15.05 -4.03
C TRP A 30 21.98 -14.40 -2.64
N VAL A 31 20.77 -14.05 -2.20
CA VAL A 31 20.52 -13.46 -0.88
C VAL A 31 20.26 -14.57 0.13
N ALA A 32 20.97 -14.55 1.26
CA ALA A 32 20.76 -15.54 2.30
C ALA A 32 19.37 -15.36 2.92
N ARG A 33 18.57 -16.43 2.99
CA ARG A 33 17.34 -16.43 3.79
C ARG A 33 17.74 -16.56 5.26
N PRO A 34 17.27 -15.69 6.16
CA PRO A 34 17.51 -15.86 7.58
C PRO A 34 16.92 -17.21 8.02
N LYS A 35 17.75 -18.12 8.55
CA LYS A 35 17.34 -19.46 9.01
C LYS A 35 16.47 -19.40 10.26
N THR A 36 16.62 -18.34 11.04
CA THR A 36 15.79 -18.00 12.18
C THR A 36 15.14 -16.65 11.87
N PRO A 37 13.80 -16.54 11.91
CA PRO A 37 13.15 -15.24 11.91
C PRO A 37 13.68 -14.50 13.13
N GLU A 38 14.56 -13.52 12.93
CA GLU A 38 14.88 -12.57 14.00
C GLU A 38 13.55 -12.00 14.49
N ALA A 39 13.41 -11.80 15.80
CA ALA A 39 12.21 -11.23 16.40
C ALA A 39 12.09 -9.76 15.96
N ILE A 40 11.64 -9.56 14.72
CA ILE A 40 11.30 -8.25 14.19
C ILE A 40 10.09 -7.80 14.98
N SER A 41 10.13 -6.58 15.49
CA SER A 41 8.99 -5.96 16.16
C SER A 41 7.76 -6.08 15.26
N GLY A 42 6.64 -6.61 15.78
CA GLY A 42 5.45 -6.91 14.98
C GLY A 42 4.92 -5.71 14.18
N LEU A 43 5.17 -4.48 14.67
CA LEU A 43 4.87 -3.25 13.94
C LEU A 43 5.74 -3.08 12.67
N ARG A 44 7.05 -3.37 12.74
CA ARG A 44 7.93 -3.26 11.56
C ARG A 44 7.56 -4.29 10.51
N GLU A 45 7.22 -5.51 10.93
CA GLU A 45 6.76 -6.56 10.02
C GLU A 45 5.42 -6.19 9.36
N PHE A 46 4.50 -5.58 10.11
CA PHE A 46 3.25 -5.04 9.57
C PHE A 46 3.48 -3.90 8.55
N ILE A 47 4.35 -2.94 8.88
CA ILE A 47 4.66 -1.82 7.98
C ILE A 47 5.34 -2.35 6.70
N ALA A 48 6.34 -3.21 6.84
CA ALA A 48 7.04 -3.81 5.71
C ALA A 48 6.05 -4.57 4.80
N SER A 49 5.26 -5.49 5.38
CA SER A 49 4.30 -6.29 4.61
C SER A 49 3.23 -5.45 3.93
N THR A 50 2.72 -4.40 4.57
CA THR A 50 1.75 -3.45 4.00
C THR A 50 2.32 -2.70 2.78
N MET A 51 3.60 -2.33 2.86
CA MET A 51 4.29 -1.62 1.79
C MET A 51 4.78 -2.54 0.66
N GLY A 52 4.73 -3.86 0.88
CA GLY A 52 5.15 -4.89 -0.06
C GLY A 52 6.58 -5.41 0.15
N ASP A 53 7.28 -4.95 1.20
CA ASP A 53 8.56 -5.51 1.64
C ASP A 53 8.31 -6.76 2.47
N GLU A 54 8.95 -7.86 2.11
CA GLU A 54 8.93 -9.09 2.90
C GLU A 54 10.21 -9.15 3.72
N ALA A 55 10.07 -8.99 5.04
CA ALA A 55 11.23 -8.91 5.92
C ALA A 55 12.11 -10.18 5.90
N GLN A 56 11.52 -11.33 5.56
CA GLN A 56 12.18 -12.63 5.55
C GLN A 56 12.65 -13.07 4.16
N THR A 57 12.14 -12.46 3.09
CA THR A 57 12.37 -12.88 1.70
C THR A 57 12.68 -11.67 0.83
N VAL A 58 13.82 -11.72 0.15
CA VAL A 58 14.21 -10.67 -0.78
C VAL A 58 13.77 -11.04 -2.19
N ASN A 59 12.91 -10.20 -2.77
CA ASN A 59 12.37 -10.35 -4.12
C ASN A 59 12.69 -9.12 -4.98
N LEU A 60 12.35 -9.19 -6.27
CA LEU A 60 12.57 -8.10 -7.23
C LEU A 60 11.89 -6.78 -6.78
N PHE A 61 10.78 -6.88 -6.06
CA PHE A 61 10.00 -5.74 -5.57
C PHE A 61 10.16 -5.52 -4.06
N SER A 62 11.32 -5.83 -3.47
CA SER A 62 11.53 -5.71 -2.03
C SER A 62 11.37 -4.28 -1.49
N LEU A 63 11.57 -3.24 -2.32
CA LEU A 63 11.26 -1.85 -1.92
C LEU A 63 9.74 -1.56 -1.97
N GLY A 64 8.99 -2.38 -2.69
CA GLY A 64 7.54 -2.29 -2.81
C GLY A 64 7.07 -0.93 -3.35
N ILE A 65 5.98 -0.45 -2.76
CA ILE A 65 5.33 0.82 -3.12
C ILE A 65 5.88 1.97 -2.24
N MET A 66 6.76 1.65 -1.27
CA MET A 66 7.23 2.60 -0.25
C MET A 66 7.87 3.86 -0.83
N PRO A 67 8.80 3.82 -1.81
CA PRO A 67 9.40 5.04 -2.35
C PRO A 67 8.36 5.99 -2.97
N TYR A 68 7.34 5.42 -3.61
CA TYR A 68 6.26 6.17 -4.22
C TYR A 68 5.33 6.79 -3.18
N MET A 69 4.99 6.04 -2.13
CA MET A 69 4.21 6.57 -1.01
C MET A 69 4.93 7.74 -0.34
N THR A 70 6.22 7.58 -0.02
CA THR A 70 7.04 8.64 0.60
C THR A 70 7.07 9.89 -0.28
N ALA A 71 7.28 9.75 -1.58
CA ALA A 71 7.22 10.88 -2.51
C ALA A 71 5.84 11.55 -2.52
N SER A 72 4.75 10.77 -2.51
CA SER A 72 3.38 11.31 -2.52
C SER A 72 3.08 12.18 -1.30
N ILE A 73 3.49 11.71 -0.12
CA ILE A 73 3.32 12.44 1.14
C ILE A 73 4.16 13.71 1.13
N LEU A 74 5.42 13.64 0.69
CA LEU A 74 6.29 14.82 0.58
C LEU A 74 5.69 15.87 -0.35
N PHE A 75 5.16 15.46 -1.51
CA PHE A 75 4.50 16.40 -2.44
C PHE A 75 3.19 16.96 -1.90
N MET A 76 2.43 16.17 -1.13
CA MET A 76 1.21 16.65 -0.47
C MET A 76 1.53 17.72 0.57
N LEU A 77 2.57 17.50 1.38
CA LEU A 77 3.07 18.48 2.34
C LEU A 77 3.60 19.75 1.65
N PHE A 78 4.39 19.58 0.59
CA PHE A 78 4.91 20.69 -0.20
C PHE A 78 3.76 21.57 -0.76
N ARG A 79 2.72 20.95 -1.34
CA ARG A 79 1.54 21.69 -1.83
C ARG A 79 0.77 22.39 -0.71
N SER A 80 0.70 21.79 0.48
CA SER A 80 0.01 22.39 1.63
C SER A 80 0.71 23.66 2.13
N ILE A 81 2.04 23.66 2.14
CA ILE A 81 2.84 24.82 2.56
C ILE A 81 2.82 25.91 1.48
N PHE A 82 3.01 25.53 0.20
CA PHE A 82 3.10 26.47 -0.92
C PHE A 82 1.76 26.70 -1.64
N ARG A 83 0.65 26.79 -0.88
CA ARG A 83 -0.73 26.89 -1.40
C ARG A 83 -0.94 27.97 -2.47
N GLN A 84 -0.25 29.11 -2.37
CA GLN A 84 -0.40 30.22 -3.32
C GLN A 84 0.17 29.89 -4.70
N ASN A 85 1.31 29.20 -4.78
CA ASN A 85 1.95 28.80 -6.03
C ASN A 85 1.41 27.46 -6.57
N ALA A 86 0.88 26.60 -5.70
CA ALA A 86 0.40 25.27 -6.07
C ALA A 86 -0.89 25.28 -6.92
N ARG A 87 -1.69 26.36 -6.90
CA ARG A 87 -2.91 26.48 -7.73
C ARG A 87 -2.62 26.58 -9.23
N VAL A 88 -1.42 27.02 -9.62
CA VAL A 88 -1.05 27.29 -11.03
C VAL A 88 -0.38 26.07 -11.68
N ILE A 89 0.05 25.08 -10.90
CA ILE A 89 0.80 23.94 -11.42
C ILE A 89 -0.16 22.88 -11.96
N SER A 90 -0.01 22.54 -13.25
CA SER A 90 -0.75 21.43 -13.88
C SER A 90 -0.54 20.12 -13.11
N GLN A 91 -1.62 19.38 -12.87
CA GLN A 91 -1.57 18.09 -12.17
C GLN A 91 -0.58 17.12 -12.82
N THR A 92 -0.50 17.10 -14.15
CA THR A 92 0.42 16.25 -14.91
C THR A 92 1.89 16.55 -14.63
N LYS A 93 2.25 17.82 -14.38
CA LYS A 93 3.63 18.19 -14.04
C LYS A 93 3.98 17.67 -12.65
N VAL A 94 3.06 17.81 -11.70
CA VAL A 94 3.30 17.31 -10.35
C VAL A 94 3.42 15.80 -10.32
N ASP A 95 2.59 15.08 -11.08
CA ASP A 95 2.66 13.62 -11.16
C ASP A 95 4.03 13.14 -11.67
N LYS A 96 4.55 13.79 -12.72
CA LYS A 96 5.90 13.51 -13.24
C LYS A 96 6.99 13.84 -12.22
N SER A 97 6.92 15.00 -11.57
CA SER A 97 7.89 15.40 -10.54
C SER A 97 7.86 14.47 -9.33
N MET A 98 6.68 14.01 -8.93
CA MET A 98 6.49 13.06 -7.85
C MET A 98 7.07 11.68 -8.21
N ALA A 99 6.82 11.18 -9.43
CA ALA A 99 7.42 9.94 -9.90
C ALA A 99 8.96 10.03 -9.97
N MET A 100 9.50 11.17 -10.40
CA MET A 100 10.96 11.41 -10.42
C MET A 100 11.54 11.45 -9.01
N ALA A 101 10.87 12.12 -8.06
CA ALA A 101 11.29 12.12 -6.66
C ALA A 101 11.22 10.72 -6.04
N ALA A 102 10.18 9.93 -6.36
CA ALA A 102 10.06 8.55 -5.94
C ALA A 102 11.24 7.70 -6.43
N LEU A 103 11.72 7.91 -7.65
CA LEU A 103 12.90 7.22 -8.18
C LEU A 103 14.16 7.58 -7.39
N VAL A 104 14.37 8.86 -7.07
CA VAL A 104 15.52 9.30 -6.25
C VAL A 104 15.47 8.67 -4.85
N ILE A 105 14.28 8.67 -4.23
CA ILE A 105 14.06 8.02 -2.92
C ILE A 105 14.32 6.52 -3.02
N ALA A 106 13.91 5.87 -4.11
CA ALA A 106 14.15 4.44 -4.32
C ALA A 106 15.64 4.12 -4.40
N VAL A 107 16.46 4.96 -5.04
CA VAL A 107 17.93 4.79 -5.07
C VAL A 107 18.50 4.85 -3.65
N ILE A 108 18.10 5.84 -2.85
CA ILE A 108 18.58 5.97 -1.47
C ILE A 108 18.15 4.76 -0.63
N GLN A 109 16.88 4.35 -0.72
CA GLN A 109 16.37 3.18 0.00
C GLN A 109 17.03 1.87 -0.44
N ALA A 110 17.34 1.73 -1.74
CA ALA A 110 18.04 0.56 -2.26
C ALA A 110 19.45 0.43 -1.66
N VAL A 111 20.20 1.54 -1.56
CA VAL A 111 21.52 1.54 -0.93
C VAL A 111 21.42 1.12 0.53
N ILE A 112 20.51 1.73 1.31
CA ILE A 112 20.28 1.37 2.71
C ILE A 112 19.93 -0.12 2.84
N ARG A 113 19.00 -0.61 2.01
CA ARG A 113 18.56 -1.99 2.06
C ARG A 113 19.68 -2.98 1.73
N VAL A 114 20.53 -2.68 0.75
CA VAL A 114 21.66 -3.53 0.37
C VAL A 114 22.73 -3.61 1.47
N MET A 115 22.92 -2.53 2.24
CA MET A 115 23.85 -2.52 3.37
C MET A 115 23.37 -3.42 4.51
N ASP A 116 22.06 -3.52 4.72
CA ASP A 116 21.45 -4.38 5.74
C ASP A 116 21.38 -5.87 5.33
N LEU A 117 21.63 -6.20 4.06
CA LEU A 117 21.49 -7.56 3.55
C LEU A 117 22.76 -8.40 3.71
N LYS A 118 22.57 -9.64 4.17
CA LYS A 118 23.60 -10.68 4.20
C LYS A 118 23.52 -11.51 2.92
N LEU A 119 24.56 -11.47 2.10
CA LEU A 119 24.64 -12.25 0.86
C LEU A 119 25.29 -13.61 1.11
N ASN A 120 24.79 -14.66 0.43
CA ASN A 120 25.36 -16.01 0.51
C ASN A 120 26.44 -16.22 -0.56
N VAL A 121 27.44 -15.33 -0.60
CA VAL A 121 28.45 -15.27 -1.67
C VAL A 121 29.84 -15.14 -1.02
N PRO A 122 30.91 -15.72 -1.62
CA PRO A 122 32.27 -15.52 -1.13
C PRO A 122 32.62 -14.03 -0.96
N LYS A 123 33.37 -13.70 0.11
CA LYS A 123 33.73 -12.31 0.47
C LYS A 123 34.38 -11.53 -0.67
N ALA A 124 35.09 -12.19 -1.57
CA ALA A 124 35.73 -11.59 -2.74
C ALA A 124 34.75 -10.95 -3.75
N TYR A 125 33.51 -11.45 -3.82
CA TYR A 125 32.47 -10.96 -4.74
C TYR A 125 31.35 -10.18 -4.04
N TYR A 126 31.52 -9.92 -2.74
CA TYR A 126 30.45 -9.35 -1.91
C TYR A 126 30.03 -7.97 -2.39
N LEU A 127 31.00 -7.09 -2.68
CA LEU A 127 30.75 -5.73 -3.14
C LEU A 127 30.06 -5.70 -4.51
N GLN A 128 30.51 -6.53 -5.45
CA GLN A 128 29.95 -6.63 -6.80
C GLN A 128 28.49 -7.11 -6.75
N MET A 129 28.20 -8.12 -5.90
CA MET A 129 26.85 -8.62 -5.73
C MET A 129 25.94 -7.66 -4.98
N GLN A 130 26.47 -6.86 -4.05
CA GLN A 130 25.72 -5.77 -3.41
C GLN A 130 25.32 -4.70 -4.42
N ILE A 131 26.24 -4.25 -5.27
CA ILE A 131 25.95 -3.27 -6.33
C ILE A 131 24.91 -3.82 -7.29
N LEU A 132 25.07 -5.08 -7.74
CA LEU A 132 24.09 -5.74 -8.61
C LEU A 132 22.70 -5.79 -7.96
N THR A 133 22.63 -6.16 -6.68
CA THR A 133 21.37 -6.22 -5.92
C THR A 133 20.73 -4.83 -5.80
N GLY A 134 21.53 -3.79 -5.57
CA GLY A 134 21.05 -2.41 -5.52
C GLY A 134 20.45 -1.94 -6.85
N VAL A 135 21.12 -2.25 -7.96
CA VAL A 135 20.60 -1.95 -9.31
C VAL A 135 19.29 -2.69 -9.56
N VAL A 136 19.20 -3.97 -9.19
CA VAL A 136 17.98 -4.77 -9.32
C VAL A 136 16.83 -4.17 -8.50
N PHE A 137 17.08 -3.71 -7.29
CA PHE A 137 16.08 -3.02 -6.46
C PHE A 137 15.60 -1.70 -7.06
N VAL A 138 16.51 -0.90 -7.61
CA VAL A 138 16.13 0.36 -8.28
C VAL A 138 15.28 0.08 -9.52
N ILE A 139 15.63 -0.94 -10.31
CA ILE A 139 14.84 -1.36 -11.47
C ILE A 139 13.46 -1.85 -11.03
N GLY A 140 13.40 -2.70 -10.00
CA GLY A 140 12.14 -3.20 -9.44
C GLY A 140 11.24 -2.06 -8.95
N ALA A 141 11.79 -1.12 -8.18
CA ALA A 141 11.07 0.06 -7.71
C ALA A 141 10.60 0.95 -8.87
N ALA A 142 11.41 1.16 -9.90
CA ALA A 142 11.03 1.92 -11.09
C ALA A 142 9.84 1.28 -11.83
N ILE A 143 9.82 -0.07 -11.93
CA ILE A 143 8.70 -0.81 -12.51
C ILE A 143 7.42 -0.61 -11.66
N VAL A 144 7.51 -0.70 -10.33
CA VAL A 144 6.36 -0.48 -9.44
C VAL A 144 5.83 0.95 -9.53
N ILE A 145 6.72 1.95 -9.58
CA ILE A 145 6.36 3.36 -9.78
C ILE A 145 5.62 3.52 -11.13
N MET A 146 6.16 2.93 -12.19
CA MET A 146 5.56 2.98 -13.53
C MET A 146 4.16 2.33 -13.53
N ILE A 147 4.02 1.13 -12.94
CA ILE A 147 2.74 0.44 -12.80
C ILE A 147 1.73 1.30 -12.02
N SER A 148 2.18 1.98 -10.96
CA SER A 148 1.35 2.86 -10.15
C SER A 148 0.85 4.08 -10.92
N GLU A 149 1.70 4.70 -11.74
CA GLU A 149 1.33 5.80 -12.64
C GLU A 149 0.36 5.37 -13.74
N ILE A 150 0.53 4.17 -14.30
CA ILE A 150 -0.41 3.62 -15.28
C ILE A 150 -1.76 3.34 -14.60
N ASN A 151 -1.76 2.78 -13.39
CA ASN A 151 -2.99 2.52 -12.65
C ASN A 151 -3.71 3.83 -12.25
N LYS A 152 -2.96 4.91 -11.96
CA LYS A 152 -3.54 6.25 -11.73
C LYS A 152 -4.40 6.72 -12.90
N LYS A 153 -3.87 6.59 -14.11
CA LYS A 153 -4.47 7.13 -15.33
C LYS A 153 -5.58 6.22 -15.87
N ASN A 154 -5.32 4.92 -15.91
CA ASN A 154 -6.15 3.95 -16.63
C ASN A 154 -6.94 3.02 -15.70
N GLY A 155 -6.67 3.02 -14.40
CA GLY A 155 -7.26 2.12 -13.43
C GLY A 155 -8.14 2.83 -12.40
N VAL A 156 -8.39 2.12 -11.30
CA VAL A 156 -9.13 2.58 -10.11
C VAL A 156 -8.22 2.44 -8.87
N GLY A 157 -8.37 3.34 -7.90
CA GLY A 157 -7.70 3.22 -6.60
C GLY A 157 -6.19 3.48 -6.60
N TYR A 158 -5.64 4.12 -7.65
CA TYR A 158 -4.26 4.63 -7.68
C TYR A 158 -3.22 3.61 -7.15
N PHE A 159 -2.35 3.97 -6.21
CA PHE A 159 -1.42 3.02 -5.58
C PHE A 159 -2.02 2.26 -4.39
N SER A 160 -3.20 2.66 -3.89
CA SER A 160 -3.82 2.05 -2.70
C SER A 160 -4.31 0.63 -2.94
N VAL A 161 -4.63 0.26 -4.19
CA VAL A 161 -4.99 -1.12 -4.55
C VAL A 161 -3.84 -2.09 -4.28
N PHE A 162 -2.60 -1.69 -4.55
CA PHE A 162 -1.45 -2.56 -4.29
C PHE A 162 -1.21 -2.71 -2.78
N ILE A 163 -1.45 -1.66 -1.99
CA ILE A 163 -1.42 -1.72 -0.53
C ILE A 163 -2.49 -2.70 -0.02
N LEU A 164 -3.72 -2.59 -0.53
CA LEU A 164 -4.81 -3.50 -0.17
C LEU A 164 -4.44 -4.96 -0.42
N ILE A 165 -3.88 -5.26 -1.60
CA ILE A 165 -3.44 -6.61 -1.96
C ILE A 165 -2.37 -7.12 -0.99
N ASN A 166 -1.40 -6.26 -0.64
CA ASN A 166 -0.34 -6.61 0.28
C ASN A 166 -0.87 -6.92 1.69
N ILE A 167 -1.76 -6.06 2.22
CA ILE A 167 -2.40 -6.30 3.53
C ILE A 167 -3.22 -7.59 3.50
N LEU A 168 -4.02 -7.80 2.46
CA LEU A 168 -4.83 -9.02 2.33
C LEU A 168 -3.95 -10.27 2.24
N SER A 169 -2.87 -10.23 1.45
CA SER A 169 -1.91 -11.33 1.35
C SER A 169 -1.25 -11.61 2.69
N ALA A 170 -0.79 -10.58 3.41
CA ALA A 170 -0.17 -10.73 4.72
C ALA A 170 -1.17 -11.27 5.75
N MET A 171 -2.42 -10.82 5.72
CA MET A 171 -3.48 -11.29 6.62
C MET A 171 -3.80 -12.76 6.38
N VAL A 172 -3.98 -13.16 5.12
CA VAL A 172 -4.24 -14.57 4.74
C VAL A 172 -3.12 -15.48 5.21
N ILE A 173 -1.85 -15.09 5.00
CA ILE A 173 -0.68 -15.86 5.45
C ILE A 173 -0.65 -15.97 6.99
N ASN A 174 -0.82 -14.86 7.70
CA ASN A 174 -0.71 -14.84 9.16
C ASN A 174 -1.87 -15.53 9.89
N VAL A 175 -3.09 -15.47 9.35
CA VAL A 175 -4.28 -16.08 9.98
C VAL A 175 -4.41 -17.57 9.65
N LEU A 176 -4.10 -17.98 8.42
CA LEU A 176 -4.28 -19.37 7.98
C LEU A 176 -3.05 -20.24 8.16
N TYR A 177 -1.83 -19.68 8.00
CA TYR A 177 -0.59 -20.45 7.86
C TYR A 177 0.45 -20.20 8.95
N SER A 178 0.24 -19.26 9.88
CA SER A 178 1.18 -19.03 10.98
C SER A 178 0.98 -20.01 12.12
N GLU A 179 1.85 -21.03 12.21
CA GLU A 179 1.91 -21.95 13.36
C GLU A 179 2.28 -21.23 14.67
N LYS A 180 3.02 -20.12 14.60
CA LYS A 180 3.40 -19.31 15.78
C LYS A 180 2.21 -18.70 16.50
N SER A 181 1.19 -18.29 15.75
CA SER A 181 -0.06 -17.77 16.31
C SER A 181 -0.81 -18.88 17.06
N ILE A 182 -0.79 -20.10 16.50
CA ILE A 182 -1.47 -21.27 17.05
C ILE A 182 -0.77 -21.74 18.34
N ASP A 183 0.56 -21.77 18.38
CA ASP A 183 1.34 -22.16 19.57
C ASP A 183 1.19 -21.19 20.75
N ALA A 184 1.08 -19.89 20.48
CA ALA A 184 0.81 -18.89 21.52
C ALA A 184 -0.59 -19.05 22.14
N ILE A 185 -1.58 -19.44 21.32
CA ILE A 185 -2.97 -19.66 21.74
C ILE A 185 -3.13 -20.96 22.52
N VAL A 186 -2.43 -22.03 22.11
CA VAL A 186 -2.43 -23.32 22.84
C VAL A 186 -1.81 -23.17 24.24
N LYS A 187 -0.79 -22.32 24.40
CA LYS A 187 -0.20 -21.99 25.71
C LYS A 187 -1.16 -21.23 26.65
N LEU A 188 -2.18 -20.56 26.10
CA LEU A 188 -3.21 -19.83 26.84
C LEU A 188 -4.44 -20.69 27.17
N GLY A 189 -4.49 -21.96 26.74
CA GLY A 189 -5.60 -22.88 27.02
C GLY A 189 -6.91 -22.56 26.26
N ILE A 190 -6.89 -21.60 25.34
CA ILE A 190 -8.06 -21.23 24.53
C ILE A 190 -8.11 -22.16 23.31
N PRO A 191 -9.23 -22.87 23.05
CA PRO A 191 -9.33 -23.68 21.84
C PRO A 191 -9.24 -22.79 20.60
N ARG A 192 -8.45 -23.22 19.60
CA ARG A 192 -8.19 -22.48 18.34
C ARG A 192 -9.49 -21.96 17.69
N THR A 193 -10.57 -22.73 17.78
CA THR A 193 -11.89 -22.38 17.24
C THR A 193 -12.53 -21.17 17.93
N ALA A 194 -12.38 -21.04 19.24
CA ALA A 194 -12.91 -19.90 20.00
C ALA A 194 -12.16 -18.60 19.67
N PHE A 195 -10.83 -18.67 19.53
CA PHE A 195 -10.03 -17.50 19.14
C PHE A 195 -10.36 -17.02 17.72
N LEU A 196 -10.45 -17.94 16.74
CA LEU A 196 -10.85 -17.59 15.38
C LEU A 196 -12.26 -16.99 15.34
N GLY A 197 -13.19 -17.54 16.11
CA GLY A 197 -14.55 -17.01 16.24
C GLY A 197 -14.58 -15.60 16.81
N ALA A 198 -13.82 -15.33 17.87
CA ALA A 198 -13.70 -14.00 18.48
C ALA A 198 -13.10 -12.98 17.51
N LEU A 199 -12.05 -13.37 16.77
CA LEU A 199 -11.39 -12.52 15.78
C LEU A 199 -12.33 -12.19 14.60
N LEU A 200 -13.08 -13.18 14.09
CA LEU A 200 -14.13 -12.94 13.08
C LEU A 200 -15.24 -12.02 13.60
N GLY A 201 -15.69 -12.21 14.84
CA GLY A 201 -16.67 -11.34 15.48
C GLY A 201 -16.16 -9.91 15.61
N PHE A 202 -14.89 -9.72 16.00
CA PHE A 202 -14.25 -8.41 16.05
C PHE A 202 -14.21 -7.74 14.67
N TYR A 203 -13.80 -8.46 13.62
CA TYR A 203 -13.83 -7.92 12.25
C TYR A 203 -15.24 -7.52 11.81
N PHE A 204 -16.26 -8.33 12.14
CA PHE A 204 -17.65 -8.00 11.85
C PHE A 204 -18.08 -6.70 12.53
N ILE A 205 -17.76 -6.53 13.82
CA ILE A 205 -18.05 -5.30 14.56
C ILE A 205 -17.37 -4.10 13.90
N VAL A 206 -16.09 -4.22 13.53
CA VAL A 206 -15.36 -3.13 12.84
C VAL A 206 -16.04 -2.76 11.53
N ILE A 207 -16.45 -3.73 10.72
CA ILE A 207 -17.16 -3.48 9.45
C ILE A 207 -18.48 -2.74 9.70
N VAL A 208 -19.29 -3.19 10.66
CA VAL A 208 -20.58 -2.55 10.99
C VAL A 208 -20.36 -1.11 11.47
N VAL A 209 -19.40 -0.88 12.36
CA VAL A 209 -19.04 0.47 12.82
C VAL A 209 -18.60 1.34 11.65
N THR A 210 -17.72 0.85 10.77
CA THR A 210 -17.31 1.60 9.58
C THR A 210 -18.49 1.95 8.66
N ILE A 211 -19.44 1.03 8.46
CA ILE A 211 -20.65 1.31 7.65
C ILE A 211 -21.52 2.39 8.30
N ILE A 212 -21.71 2.34 9.63
CA ILE A 212 -22.48 3.37 10.35
C ILE A 212 -21.81 4.73 10.22
N PHE A 213 -20.50 4.82 10.41
CA PHE A 213 -19.75 6.07 10.28
C PHE A 213 -19.80 6.61 8.84
N GLU A 214 -19.64 5.77 7.83
CA GLU A 214 -19.70 6.18 6.42
C GLU A 214 -21.11 6.60 5.97
N SER A 215 -22.15 6.02 6.59
CA SER A 215 -23.56 6.38 6.32
C SER A 215 -24.03 7.60 7.11
N SER A 216 -23.24 8.05 8.09
CA SER A 216 -23.62 9.17 8.95
C SER A 216 -23.26 10.50 8.29
N GLU A 217 -24.27 11.35 8.11
CA GLU A 217 -24.15 12.67 7.52
C GLU A 217 -24.72 13.73 8.46
N VAL A 218 -24.00 14.85 8.60
CA VAL A 218 -24.50 16.07 9.23
C VAL A 218 -25.23 16.86 8.17
N ARG A 219 -26.52 17.08 8.39
CA ARG A 219 -27.38 17.84 7.48
C ARG A 219 -27.47 19.29 7.96
N ILE A 220 -26.93 20.22 7.18
CA ILE A 220 -27.06 21.66 7.45
C ILE A 220 -28.14 22.20 6.49
N PRO A 221 -29.27 22.70 7.00
CA PRO A 221 -30.32 23.23 6.14
C PRO A 221 -29.80 24.45 5.36
N ILE A 222 -30.08 24.50 4.06
CA ILE A 222 -29.70 25.63 3.20
C ILE A 222 -30.95 26.16 2.51
N GLN A 223 -31.09 27.49 2.47
CA GLN A 223 -32.22 28.11 1.79
C GLN A 223 -31.74 28.72 0.47
N HIS A 224 -32.20 28.15 -0.65
CA HIS A 224 -31.90 28.68 -1.98
C HIS A 224 -32.76 29.91 -2.29
N VAL A 225 -32.16 31.09 -2.23
CA VAL A 225 -32.80 32.41 -2.46
C VAL A 225 -33.44 32.61 -3.85
N MET A 226 -33.24 31.68 -4.79
CA MET A 226 -33.80 31.76 -6.15
C MET A 226 -35.00 30.82 -6.39
N LEU A 227 -35.37 29.98 -5.42
CA LEU A 227 -36.46 29.01 -5.56
C LEU A 227 -37.64 29.43 -4.67
N ASN A 228 -38.63 30.06 -5.28
CA ASN A 228 -39.88 30.42 -4.60
C ASN A 228 -40.86 29.24 -4.71
N ASN A 229 -40.56 28.14 -4.03
CA ASN A 229 -41.38 26.92 -4.00
C ASN A 229 -41.46 26.38 -2.58
N THR A 230 -42.58 25.78 -2.21
CA THR A 230 -42.91 25.30 -0.84
C THR A 230 -42.01 24.17 -0.32
N PHE A 231 -41.04 23.72 -1.13
CA PHE A 231 -40.03 22.70 -0.81
C PHE A 231 -38.64 23.29 -0.52
N SER A 232 -38.50 24.63 -0.43
CA SER A 232 -37.20 25.25 -0.09
C SER A 232 -36.68 24.88 1.30
N ASP A 233 -37.56 24.39 2.17
CA ASP A 233 -37.23 24.07 3.57
C ASP A 233 -36.68 22.65 3.76
N GLU A 234 -36.71 21.81 2.71
CA GLU A 234 -36.18 20.43 2.74
C GLU A 234 -34.78 20.28 2.13
N GLU A 235 -34.21 21.33 1.55
CA GLU A 235 -32.84 21.28 1.01
C GLU A 235 -31.79 21.37 2.12
N TYR A 236 -30.87 20.40 2.14
CA TYR A 236 -29.77 20.36 3.10
C TYR A 236 -28.44 20.08 2.40
N LEU A 237 -27.39 20.71 2.92
CA LEU A 237 -26.02 20.32 2.63
C LEU A 237 -25.67 19.10 3.48
N ALA A 238 -25.46 17.97 2.82
CA ALA A 238 -24.96 16.75 3.45
C ALA A 238 -23.44 16.83 3.60
N ILE A 239 -22.96 17.01 4.83
CA ILE A 239 -21.54 16.87 5.16
C ILE A 239 -21.37 15.48 5.79
N LYS A 240 -20.69 14.58 5.09
CA LYS A 240 -20.30 13.30 5.68
C LYS A 240 -19.38 13.52 6.87
N LEU A 241 -19.47 12.66 7.88
CA LEU A 241 -18.57 12.71 9.04
C LEU A 241 -17.11 12.33 8.71
N ASN A 242 -16.84 11.89 7.48
CA ASN A 242 -15.55 11.44 6.96
C ASN A 242 -15.07 12.34 5.81
#